data_AF-F0G2G3-F1
#
_entry.id   AF-F0G2G3-F1
#
_cell.length_a   1.000
_cell.length_b   1.000
_cell.length_c   1.000
_cell.angle_alpha   90.00
_cell.angle_beta   90.00
_cell.angle_gamma   90.00
#
_symmetry.space_group_name_H-M   'P 1'
#
loop_
_entity.id
_entity.type
_entity.pdbx_description
1 polymer ?
#
loop_
_entity_poly.entity_id
_entity_poly.type
_entity_poly.pdbx_seq_one_letter_code
_entity_poly.pdbx_strand_id
1 'polypeptide(L)'
;MRQAASALYYASAAVLMACEGAQLAPDFRRLALAHLLARYKLLPVDPLAPASHDDESAAIGALLRGAPVPLDMALDLLPEVTR
;
A
#
# COMPACT_ATOMS: atom_id res chain seq x y z
N MET A 1 0.98 24.39 4.39
CA MET A 1 1.66 23.99 3.15
C MET A 1 2.34 22.62 3.21
N ARG A 2 3.05 22.24 4.30
CA ARG A 2 3.77 20.96 4.38
C ARG A 2 2.90 19.73 4.11
N GLN A 3 1.71 19.68 4.70
CA GLN A 3 0.81 18.53 4.57
C GLN A 3 0.30 18.33 3.14
N ALA A 4 -0.05 19.42 2.43
CA ALA A 4 -0.46 19.35 1.02
C ALA A 4 0.68 18.85 0.11
N ALA A 5 1.91 19.33 0.35
CA ALA A 5 3.08 18.89 -0.40
C ALA A 5 3.39 17.40 -0.13
N SER A 6 3.33 16.96 1.13
CA SER A 6 3.51 15.54 1.49
C SER A 6 2.42 14.65 0.89
N ALA A 7 1.15 15.07 0.93
CA ALA A 7 0.04 14.33 0.33
C ALA A 7 0.22 14.17 -1.18
N LEU A 8 0.59 15.24 -1.88
CA LEU A 8 0.86 15.19 -3.32
C LEU A 8 2.02 14.23 -3.64
N TYR A 9 3.11 14.30 -2.88
CA TYR A 9 4.25 13.39 -3.03
C TYR A 9 3.84 11.93 -2.90
N TYR A 10 3.12 11.57 -1.83
CA TYR A 10 2.70 10.18 -1.61
C TYR A 10 1.66 9.72 -2.63
N ALA A 11 0.76 10.60 -3.08
CA ALA A 11 -0.21 10.28 -4.11
C ALA A 11 0.48 9.98 -5.45
N SER A 12 1.42 10.83 -5.87
CA SER A 12 2.21 10.60 -7.07
C SER A 12 3.02 9.31 -6.99
N ALA A 13 3.66 9.05 -5.84
CA ALA A 13 4.43 7.82 -5.62
C ALA A 13 3.54 6.56 -5.71
N ALA A 14 2.38 6.56 -5.05
CA ALA A 14 1.46 5.43 -5.07
C ALA A 14 0.93 5.14 -6.48
N VAL A 15 0.58 6.17 -7.26
CA VAL A 15 0.12 6.00 -8.65
C VAL A 15 1.20 5.40 -9.52
N LEU A 16 2.43 5.92 -9.46
CA LEU A 16 3.56 5.37 -10.24
C LEU A 16 3.84 3.91 -9.86
N MET A 17 3.88 3.61 -8.55
CA MET A 17 4.09 2.25 -8.06
C MET A 17 2.99 1.28 -8.52
N ALA A 18 1.73 1.68 -8.51
CA ALA A 18 0.62 0.85 -8.98
C ALA A 18 0.74 0.55 -10.50
N CYS A 19 1.02 1.59 -11.30
CA CYS A 19 1.24 1.44 -12.74
C CYS A 19 2.42 0.53 -13.06
N GLU A 20 3.55 0.69 -12.36
CA GLU A 20 4.72 -0.16 -12.52
C GLU A 20 4.44 -1.60 -12.07
N GLY A 21 3.72 -1.79 -10.96
CA GLY A 21 3.34 -3.11 -10.44
C GLY A 21 2.53 -3.93 -11.44
N ALA A 22 1.61 -3.29 -12.17
CA ALA A 22 0.85 -3.95 -13.23
C ALA A 22 1.72 -4.35 -14.44
N GLN A 23 2.75 -3.55 -14.76
CA GLN A 23 3.65 -3.79 -15.90
C GLN A 23 4.75 -4.81 -15.59
N LEU A 24 5.20 -4.90 -14.34
CA LEU A 24 6.31 -5.75 -13.90
C LEU A 24 5.87 -7.11 -13.33
N ALA A 25 4.65 -7.54 -13.67
CA ALA A 25 4.16 -8.87 -13.34
C ALA A 25 5.18 -9.96 -13.74
N PRO A 26 5.31 -11.06 -12.97
CA PRO A 26 4.41 -11.50 -11.91
C PRO A 26 4.75 -10.99 -10.49
N ASP A 27 5.67 -10.03 -10.34
CA ASP A 27 6.07 -9.51 -9.03
C ASP A 27 5.36 -8.18 -8.70
N PHE A 28 4.37 -8.27 -7.82
CA PHE A 28 3.46 -7.17 -7.46
C PHE A 28 3.92 -6.37 -6.23
N ARG A 29 5.21 -6.42 -5.85
CA ARG A 29 5.76 -5.65 -4.71
C ARG A 29 5.43 -4.16 -4.77
N ARG A 30 5.49 -3.56 -5.95
CA ARG A 30 5.17 -2.13 -6.13
C ARG A 30 3.68 -1.84 -5.93
N LEU A 31 2.81 -2.75 -6.39
CA LEU A 31 1.38 -2.64 -6.15
C LEU A 31 1.07 -2.73 -4.64
N ALA A 32 1.70 -3.68 -3.93
CA ALA A 32 1.59 -3.81 -2.49
C ALA A 32 2.02 -2.52 -1.75
N LEU A 33 3.15 -1.92 -2.14
CA LEU A 33 3.60 -0.64 -1.56
C LEU A 33 2.64 0.51 -1.88
N ALA A 34 2.05 0.55 -3.08
CA ALA A 34 1.05 1.55 -3.43
C ALA A 34 -0.18 1.47 -2.52
N HIS A 35 -0.68 0.26 -2.22
CA HIS A 35 -1.79 0.05 -1.29
C HIS A 35 -1.45 0.51 0.14
N LEU A 36 -0.23 0.20 0.62
CA LEU A 36 0.23 0.66 1.94
C LEU A 36 0.39 2.19 2.01
N LEU A 37 0.89 2.83 0.95
CA LEU A 37 0.95 4.30 0.87
C LEU A 37 -0.44 4.91 0.92
N ALA A 38 -1.40 4.33 0.18
CA ALA A 38 -2.79 4.77 0.24
C ALA A 38 -3.33 4.67 1.67
N ARG A 39 -3.28 3.48 2.28
CA ARG A 39 -3.79 3.21 3.63
C ARG A 39 -3.17 4.12 4.70
N TYR A 40 -1.84 4.24 4.73
CA TYR A 40 -1.14 4.85 5.86
C TYR A 40 -0.71 6.31 5.65
N LYS A 41 -0.71 6.81 4.40
CA LYS A 41 -0.24 8.18 4.09
C LYS A 41 -1.28 9.06 3.41
N LEU A 42 -2.35 8.48 2.83
CA LEU A 42 -3.33 9.23 2.05
C LEU A 42 -4.76 9.15 2.61
N LEU A 43 -5.17 8.00 3.13
CA LEU A 43 -6.48 7.85 3.76
C LEU A 43 -6.49 8.40 5.20
N PRO A 44 -7.63 8.96 5.65
CA PRO A 44 -7.84 9.26 7.06
C PRO A 44 -7.75 7.98 7.91
N VAL A 45 -7.04 8.05 9.03
CA VAL A 45 -6.95 6.96 10.00
C VAL A 45 -7.57 7.43 11.31
N ASP A 46 -8.47 6.63 11.86
CA ASP A 46 -8.98 6.82 13.23
C ASP A 46 -7.92 6.30 14.23
N PRO A 47 -7.30 7.18 15.05
CA PRO A 47 -6.29 6.77 16.01
C PRO A 47 -6.85 5.92 17.16
N LEU A 48 -8.18 5.86 17.32
CA LEU A 48 -8.86 5.08 18.36
C LEU A 48 -9.41 3.75 17.84
N ALA A 49 -9.32 3.49 16.53
CA ALA A 49 -9.76 2.22 15.97
C ALA A 49 -8.88 1.05 16.48
N PRO A 50 -9.48 -0.13 16.72
CA PRO A 50 -8.70 -1.32 17.05
C PRO A 50 -7.74 -1.65 15.91
N ALA A 51 -6.50 -1.98 16.25
CA ALA A 51 -5.48 -2.26 15.27
C ALA A 51 -5.80 -3.58 14.53
N SER A 52 -6.17 -3.49 13.25
CA SER A 52 -6.34 -4.63 12.36
C SER A 52 -4.97 -5.06 11.83
N HIS A 53 -4.26 -5.92 12.55
CA HIS A 53 -2.90 -6.34 12.19
C HIS A 53 -2.81 -7.69 11.46
N ASP A 54 -3.91 -8.44 11.37
CA ASP A 54 -3.83 -9.85 10.98
C ASP A 54 -3.72 -10.07 9.45
N ASP A 55 -4.33 -9.22 8.63
CA ASP A 55 -4.38 -9.42 7.17
C ASP A 55 -3.09 -8.99 6.43
N GLU A 56 -2.20 -8.23 7.07
CA GLU A 56 -1.04 -7.62 6.40
C GLU A 56 0.27 -8.42 6.57
N SER A 57 0.29 -9.39 7.49
CA SER A 57 1.53 -10.01 7.99
C SER A 57 2.34 -10.74 6.91
N ALA A 58 1.67 -11.41 5.96
CA ALA A 58 2.36 -12.18 4.91
C ALA A 58 3.04 -11.26 3.88
N ALA A 59 2.29 -10.25 3.40
CA ALA A 59 2.78 -9.29 2.42
C ALA A 59 3.91 -8.40 2.98
N ILE A 60 3.75 -7.91 4.21
CA ILE A 60 4.81 -7.15 4.91
C ILE A 60 6.06 -8.02 5.07
N GLY A 61 5.89 -9.28 5.48
CA GLY A 61 7.01 -10.22 5.62
C GLY A 61 7.77 -10.44 4.32
N ALA A 62 7.07 -10.59 3.19
CA ALA A 62 7.68 -10.73 1.87
C ALA A 62 8.44 -9.46 1.45
N LEU A 63 7.82 -8.28 1.63
CA LEU A 63 8.44 -6.98 1.34
C LEU A 63 9.75 -6.76 2.12
N LEU A 64 9.74 -7.02 3.43
CA LEU A 64 10.92 -6.87 4.28
C LEU A 64 12.07 -7.82 3.89
N ARG A 65 11.75 -9.02 3.40
CA ARG A 65 12.73 -9.98 2.90
C ARG A 65 13.15 -9.73 1.44
N GLY A 66 12.54 -8.74 0.77
CA GLY A 66 12.73 -8.51 -0.66
C GLY A 66 12.23 -9.66 -1.54
N ALA A 67 11.38 -10.54 -1.00
CA ALA A 67 10.83 -11.68 -1.72
C ALA A 67 9.75 -11.22 -2.73
N PRO A 68 9.55 -11.96 -3.84
CA PRO A 68 8.45 -11.68 -4.76
C PRO A 68 7.10 -11.66 -4.05
N VAL A 69 6.23 -10.73 -4.44
CA VAL A 69 4.86 -10.64 -3.90
C VAL A 69 3.86 -11.04 -4.99
N PRO A 70 3.10 -12.13 -4.82
CA PRO A 70 2.06 -12.51 -5.78
C PRO A 70 0.85 -11.56 -5.71
N LEU A 71 -0.01 -11.61 -6.74
CA LEU A 71 -1.11 -10.66 -6.89
C LEU A 71 -2.13 -10.74 -5.74
N ASP A 72 -2.52 -11.95 -5.35
CA ASP A 72 -3.42 -12.20 -4.21
C ASP A 72 -2.93 -11.52 -2.94
N MET A 73 -1.66 -11.76 -2.58
CA MET A 73 -1.01 -11.14 -1.43
C MET A 73 -0.94 -9.60 -1.53
N ALA A 74 -0.79 -9.05 -2.73
CA ALA A 74 -0.84 -7.61 -2.94
C ALA A 74 -2.28 -7.05 -2.78
N LEU A 75 -3.29 -7.81 -3.21
CA LEU A 75 -4.71 -7.44 -3.11
C LEU A 75 -5.24 -7.53 -1.68
N ASP A 76 -4.69 -8.40 -0.83
CA ASP A 76 -5.01 -8.46 0.61
C ASP A 76 -4.71 -7.13 1.33
N LEU A 77 -3.82 -6.30 0.76
CA LEU A 77 -3.48 -4.98 1.30
C LEU A 77 -4.38 -3.83 0.81
N LEU A 78 -5.33 -4.10 -0.08
CA LEU A 78 -6.14 -3.07 -0.71
C LEU A 78 -6.90 -2.27 0.38
N PRO A 79 -6.77 -0.93 0.45
CA PRO A 79 -7.40 -0.16 1.50
C PRO A 79 -8.92 -0.18 1.35
N GLU A 80 -9.61 -0.37 2.48
CA GLU A 80 -11.05 -0.18 2.55
C GLU A 80 -11.38 1.31 2.42
N VAL A 81 -12.25 1.66 1.47
CA VAL A 81 -12.80 3.02 1.36
C VAL A 81 -14.20 2.99 1.94
N THR A 82 -14.34 3.35 3.21
CA THR A 82 -15.65 3.64 3.80
C THR A 82 -16.25 4.84 3.06
N ARG A 83 -17.36 4.61 2.34
CA ARG A 83 -18.13 5.67 1.68
C ARG A 83 -18.92 6.51 2.67
#